data_AF-A0AAV5UYB6-F1
#
_entry.id   AF-A0AAV5UYB6-F1
#
_cell.length_a   1.000
_cell.length_b   1.000
_cell.length_c   1.000
_cell.angle_alpha   90.00
_cell.angle_beta   90.00
_cell.angle_gamma   90.00
#
_symmetry.space_group_name_H-M   'P 1'
#
loop_
_entity.id
_entity.type
_entity.pdbx_description
1 polymer ?
#
loop_
_entity_poly.entity_id
_entity_poly.type
_entity_poly.pdbx_seq_one_letter_code
_entity_poly.pdbx_strand_id
1 'polypeptide(L)'
;MSHLEVSLRTIDIDRYVQDLRDGFPGDLVNRWECFVFYRLSVLVIMLTIILSWWTVVLSALLYHTLSVLNEMQTISVKTKLYHQRMTKSLILQILVPLVTFVIPAAGSVLIFAAQIEAAEFAPLLLKIFSMGSIVHSLTLILSNTNLRKAVLRKLVSVSVIEEEKTTNALHSMVVKSVKK
;
A
#
# COMPACT_ATOMS: atom_id res chain seq x y z
N MET A 1 30.33 14.46 -4.52
CA MET A 1 28.88 14.78 -4.69
C MET A 1 28.03 13.91 -3.74
N SER A 2 28.49 13.72 -2.50
CA SER A 2 27.89 12.79 -1.51
C SER A 2 27.79 13.41 -0.10
N HIS A 3 28.14 14.69 0.05
CA HIS A 3 28.11 15.39 1.34
C HIS A 3 27.00 16.46 1.45
N LEU A 4 26.24 16.70 0.37
CA LEU A 4 25.21 17.76 0.34
C LEU A 4 23.77 17.26 0.55
N GLU A 5 23.51 15.95 0.54
CA GLU A 5 22.14 15.41 0.75
C GLU A 5 21.81 15.09 2.21
N VAL A 6 22.79 15.07 3.12
CA VAL A 6 22.54 14.75 4.54
C VAL A 6 22.19 16.00 5.36
N SER A 7 22.53 17.20 4.88
CA SER A 7 22.33 18.44 5.63
C SER A 7 20.93 19.05 5.50
N LEU A 8 20.02 18.44 4.71
CA LEU A 8 18.72 19.02 4.38
C LEU A 8 17.53 18.37 5.11
N ARG A 9 17.76 17.49 6.10
CA ARG A 9 16.65 16.73 6.72
C ARG A 9 16.72 16.53 8.23
N THR A 10 17.58 17.26 8.92
CA THR A 10 17.30 17.64 10.31
C THR A 10 16.65 19.01 10.25
N ILE A 11 15.35 19.02 9.87
CA ILE A 11 14.47 20.05 10.40
C ILE A 11 14.73 20.01 11.90
N ASP A 12 15.14 21.14 12.46
CA ASP A 12 15.53 21.28 13.85
C ASP A 12 14.28 21.02 14.71
N ILE A 13 13.99 19.73 14.93
CA ILE A 13 12.82 19.23 15.64
C ILE A 13 12.81 19.87 17.03
N ASP A 14 13.97 20.10 17.62
CA ASP A 14 14.12 20.73 18.92
C ASP A 14 13.64 22.19 18.90
N ARG A 15 13.98 22.95 17.85
CA ARG A 15 13.48 24.32 17.67
C ARG A 15 11.98 24.38 17.40
N TYR A 16 11.46 23.43 16.61
CA TYR A 16 10.01 23.32 16.37
C TYR A 16 9.25 22.92 17.65
N VAL A 17 9.81 22.03 18.46
CA VAL A 17 9.27 21.62 19.76
C VAL A 17 9.32 22.77 20.77
N GLN A 18 10.37 23.60 20.76
CA GLN A 18 10.46 24.81 21.58
C GLN A 18 9.41 25.86 21.19
N ASP A 19 9.28 26.19 19.90
CA ASP A 19 8.27 27.14 19.42
C ASP A 19 6.83 26.67 19.74
N LEU A 20 6.59 25.36 19.70
CA LEU A 20 5.33 24.76 20.14
C LEU A 20 5.13 24.84 21.65
N ARG A 21 6.19 24.72 22.45
CA ARG A 21 6.11 24.81 23.92
C ARG A 21 5.77 26.21 24.39
N ASP A 22 6.33 27.23 23.74
CA ASP A 22 6.11 28.63 24.12
C ASP A 22 4.74 29.14 23.67
N GLY A 23 4.17 28.56 22.61
CA GLY A 23 2.85 28.93 22.09
C GLY A 23 1.65 28.27 22.79
N PHE A 24 1.85 27.15 23.51
CA PHE A 24 0.76 26.38 24.09
C PHE A 24 0.84 26.30 25.63
N PRO A 25 -0.24 26.67 26.36
CA PRO A 25 -0.33 26.46 27.80
C PRO A 25 0.00 25.02 28.20
N GLY A 26 0.81 24.82 29.24
CA GLY A 26 1.24 23.47 29.69
C GLY A 26 0.09 22.50 29.98
N ASP A 27 -1.09 23.03 30.35
CA ASP A 27 -2.32 22.24 30.55
C ASP A 27 -2.86 21.61 29.25
N LEU A 28 -2.56 22.18 28.08
CA LEU A 28 -2.94 21.59 26.79
C LEU A 28 -2.02 20.42 26.43
N VAL A 29 -0.71 20.53 26.69
CA VAL A 29 0.25 19.45 26.42
C VAL A 29 -0.12 18.19 27.23
N ASN A 30 -0.43 18.34 28.52
CA ASN A 30 -0.88 17.21 29.36
C ASN A 30 -2.25 16.64 28.95
N ARG A 31 -3.12 17.42 28.28
CA ARG A 31 -4.43 16.93 27.79
C ARG A 31 -4.30 16.06 26.54
N TRP A 32 -3.26 16.26 25.73
CA TRP A 32 -3.09 15.51 24.49
C TRP A 32 -2.73 14.05 24.76
N GLU A 33 -2.00 13.76 25.85
CA GLU A 33 -1.61 12.40 26.21
C GLU A 33 -2.80 11.52 26.61
N CYS A 34 -3.75 12.05 27.39
CA CYS A 34 -4.93 11.29 27.83
C CYS A 34 -6.01 11.15 26.76
N PHE A 35 -6.23 12.16 25.92
CA PHE A 35 -7.30 12.13 24.93
C PHE A 35 -6.98 11.23 23.73
N VAL A 36 -5.69 11.09 23.42
CA VAL A 36 -5.21 10.25 22.32
C VAL A 36 -5.27 8.77 22.70
N PHE A 37 -4.87 8.38 23.91
CA PHE A 37 -4.77 6.95 24.27
C PHE A 37 -6.14 6.25 24.32
N TYR A 38 -7.16 6.87 24.94
CA TYR A 38 -8.50 6.29 25.01
C TYR A 38 -9.17 6.22 23.62
N ARG A 39 -9.06 7.28 22.81
CA ARG A 39 -9.63 7.27 21.44
C ARG A 39 -8.89 6.30 20.52
N LEU A 40 -7.58 6.23 20.63
CA LEU A 40 -6.75 5.32 19.85
C LEU A 40 -7.03 3.86 20.22
N SER A 41 -7.15 3.55 21.51
CA SER A 41 -7.48 2.19 21.96
C SER A 41 -8.86 1.75 21.47
N VAL A 42 -9.88 2.60 21.54
CA VAL A 42 -11.21 2.30 20.97
C VAL A 42 -11.13 2.05 19.46
N LEU A 43 -10.36 2.88 18.74
CA LEU A 43 -10.17 2.72 17.29
C LEU A 43 -9.44 1.41 16.97
N VAL A 44 -8.41 1.05 17.73
CA VAL A 44 -7.68 -0.21 17.60
C VAL A 44 -8.60 -1.40 17.85
N ILE A 45 -9.41 -1.38 18.92
CA ILE A 45 -10.39 -2.42 19.20
C ILE A 45 -11.39 -2.56 18.04
N MET A 46 -11.97 -1.46 17.57
CA MET A 46 -12.90 -1.48 16.42
C MET A 46 -12.26 -2.06 15.17
N LEU A 47 -11.01 -1.68 14.86
CA LEU A 47 -10.26 -2.24 13.73
C LEU A 47 -10.02 -3.73 13.88
N THR A 48 -9.65 -4.21 15.09
CA THR A 48 -9.45 -5.65 15.32
C THR A 48 -10.73 -6.45 15.13
N ILE A 49 -11.88 -5.93 15.57
CA ILE A 49 -13.19 -6.56 15.36
C ILE A 49 -13.50 -6.63 13.86
N ILE A 50 -13.35 -5.53 13.14
CA ILE A 50 -13.60 -5.48 11.68
C ILE A 50 -12.68 -6.45 10.93
N LEU A 51 -11.40 -6.47 11.27
CA LEU A 51 -10.41 -7.37 10.64
C LEU A 51 -10.75 -8.83 10.95
N SER A 52 -11.10 -9.15 12.20
CA SER A 52 -11.49 -10.51 12.59
C SER A 52 -12.71 -10.99 11.79
N TRP A 53 -13.74 -10.15 11.67
CA TRP A 53 -14.92 -10.46 10.87
C TRP A 53 -14.56 -10.70 9.40
N TRP A 54 -13.71 -9.85 8.84
CA TRP A 54 -13.21 -10.00 7.48
C TRP A 54 -12.48 -11.34 7.26
N THR A 55 -11.65 -11.77 8.21
CA THR A 55 -10.95 -13.06 8.09
C THR A 55 -11.91 -14.25 8.07
N VAL A 56 -13.02 -14.20 8.82
CA VAL A 56 -14.05 -15.25 8.82
C VAL A 56 -14.74 -15.31 7.47
N VAL A 57 -15.19 -14.17 6.93
CA VAL A 57 -15.83 -14.08 5.62
C VAL A 57 -14.90 -14.60 4.52
N LEU A 58 -13.62 -14.22 4.58
CA LEU A 58 -12.63 -14.64 3.61
C LEU A 58 -12.36 -16.14 3.64
N SER A 59 -12.29 -16.71 4.85
CA SER A 59 -12.12 -18.16 5.04
C SER A 59 -13.32 -18.94 4.50
N ALA A 60 -14.54 -18.44 4.72
CA ALA A 60 -15.76 -19.03 4.18
C ALA A 60 -15.76 -19.00 2.63
N LEU A 61 -15.36 -17.87 2.04
CA LEU A 61 -15.23 -17.75 0.58
C LEU A 61 -14.18 -18.70 0.01
N LEU A 62 -13.03 -18.84 0.68
CA LEU A 62 -11.99 -19.79 0.31
C LEU A 62 -12.49 -21.23 0.38
N TYR A 63 -13.14 -21.60 1.49
CA TYR A 63 -13.73 -22.92 1.68
C TYR A 63 -14.74 -23.23 0.59
N HIS A 64 -15.68 -22.31 0.33
CA HIS A 64 -16.67 -22.45 -0.73
C HIS A 64 -16.01 -22.63 -2.10
N THR A 65 -15.02 -21.80 -2.43
CA THR A 65 -14.29 -21.89 -3.70
C THR A 65 -13.56 -23.22 -3.86
N LEU A 66 -12.93 -23.72 -2.79
CA LEU A 66 -12.25 -25.02 -2.80
C LEU A 66 -13.24 -26.18 -2.90
N SER A 67 -14.39 -26.09 -2.21
CA SER A 67 -15.46 -27.08 -2.30
C SER A 67 -15.97 -27.20 -3.73
N VAL A 68 -16.31 -26.07 -4.36
CA VAL A 68 -16.73 -26.01 -5.76
C VAL A 68 -15.65 -26.56 -6.69
N LEU A 69 -14.38 -26.25 -6.43
CA LEU A 69 -13.28 -26.76 -7.24
C LEU A 69 -13.13 -28.29 -7.14
N ASN A 70 -13.41 -28.86 -5.97
CA ASN A 70 -13.34 -30.30 -5.74
C ASN A 70 -14.45 -31.05 -6.49
N GLU A 71 -15.63 -30.44 -6.59
CA GLU A 71 -16.76 -30.99 -7.34
C GLU A 71 -16.53 -30.98 -8.86
N MET A 72 -15.73 -30.04 -9.36
CA MET A 72 -15.40 -29.89 -10.79
C MET A 72 -14.32 -30.87 -11.33
N GLN A 73 -13.99 -31.95 -10.61
CA GLN A 73 -12.94 -32.90 -11.04
C GLN A 73 -13.22 -33.60 -12.38
N THR A 74 -14.46 -33.64 -12.85
CA THR A 74 -14.86 -34.26 -14.13
C THR A 74 -14.75 -33.33 -15.35
N ILE A 75 -14.32 -32.08 -15.15
CA ILE A 75 -14.30 -31.05 -16.21
C ILE A 75 -13.06 -31.15 -17.13
N SER A 76 -13.23 -30.72 -18.38
CA SER A 76 -12.18 -30.63 -19.40
C SER A 76 -10.86 -30.01 -18.91
N VAL A 77 -9.74 -30.51 -19.45
CA VAL A 77 -8.37 -30.07 -19.14
C VAL A 77 -8.17 -28.56 -19.32
N LYS A 78 -8.83 -27.94 -20.32
CA LYS A 78 -8.73 -26.50 -20.58
C LYS A 78 -9.35 -25.68 -19.45
N THR A 79 -10.53 -26.06 -18.98
CA THR A 79 -11.21 -25.36 -17.88
C THR A 79 -10.45 -25.54 -16.57
N LYS A 80 -9.87 -26.72 -16.32
CA LYS A 80 -9.04 -26.98 -15.13
C LYS A 80 -7.86 -26.00 -15.02
N LEU A 81 -7.14 -25.76 -16.12
CA LEU A 81 -6.04 -24.79 -16.16
C LEU A 81 -6.52 -23.36 -15.91
N TYR A 82 -7.69 -22.99 -16.42
CA TYR A 82 -8.29 -21.68 -16.16
C TYR A 82 -8.62 -21.50 -14.68
N HIS A 83 -9.30 -22.47 -14.07
CA HIS A 83 -9.62 -22.44 -12.63
C HIS A 83 -8.37 -22.39 -11.76
N GLN A 84 -7.34 -23.19 -12.05
CA GLN A 84 -6.08 -23.14 -11.30
C GLN A 84 -5.42 -21.75 -11.32
N ARG A 85 -5.46 -21.04 -12.45
CA ARG A 85 -4.95 -19.66 -12.53
C ARG A 85 -5.81 -18.70 -11.72
N MET A 86 -7.13 -18.83 -11.78
CA MET A 86 -8.06 -18.02 -11.01
C MET A 86 -7.88 -18.24 -9.51
N THR A 87 -7.73 -19.49 -9.05
CA THR A 87 -7.49 -19.81 -7.63
C THR A 87 -6.15 -19.24 -7.15
N LYS A 88 -5.07 -19.35 -7.95
CA LYS A 88 -3.77 -18.73 -7.61
C LYS A 88 -3.88 -17.21 -7.49
N SER A 89 -4.62 -16.57 -8.40
CA SER A 89 -4.90 -15.14 -8.37
C SER A 89 -5.65 -14.74 -7.09
N LEU A 90 -6.69 -15.50 -6.73
CA LEU A 90 -7.47 -15.27 -5.51
C LEU A 90 -6.64 -15.43 -4.23
N ILE A 91 -5.79 -16.47 -4.16
CA ILE A 91 -4.86 -16.66 -3.04
C ILE A 91 -3.92 -15.45 -2.91
N LEU A 92 -3.38 -14.96 -4.02
CA LEU A 92 -2.49 -13.80 -4.02
C LEU A 92 -3.22 -12.53 -3.53
N GLN A 93 -4.46 -12.33 -3.97
CA GLN A 93 -5.30 -11.21 -3.55
C GLN A 93 -5.64 -11.23 -2.07
N ILE A 94 -5.65 -12.41 -1.44
CA ILE A 94 -5.90 -12.60 -0.01
C ILE A 94 -4.62 -12.41 0.80
N LEU A 95 -3.52 -12.99 0.32
CA LEU A 95 -2.25 -12.96 1.02
C LEU A 95 -1.71 -11.53 1.15
N VAL A 96 -1.91 -10.71 0.12
CA VAL A 96 -1.37 -9.34 0.09
C VAL A 96 -1.97 -8.46 1.21
N PRO A 97 -3.30 -8.29 1.34
CA PRO A 97 -3.89 -7.55 2.46
C PRO A 97 -3.54 -8.13 3.83
N LEU A 98 -3.40 -9.45 3.93
CA LEU A 98 -3.01 -10.10 5.17
C LEU A 98 -1.60 -9.65 5.59
N VAL A 99 -0.65 -9.62 4.64
CA VAL A 99 0.72 -9.19 4.92
C VAL A 99 0.82 -7.67 5.09
N THR A 100 0.09 -6.86 4.31
CA THR A 100 0.25 -5.41 4.30
C THR A 100 -0.63 -4.67 5.31
N PHE A 101 -1.71 -5.28 5.82
CA PHE A 101 -2.62 -4.65 6.78
C PHE A 101 -2.76 -5.45 8.07
N VAL A 102 -2.99 -6.76 7.99
CA VAL A 102 -3.26 -7.56 9.19
C VAL A 102 -2.02 -7.70 10.06
N ILE A 103 -0.86 -8.04 9.46
CA ILE A 103 0.40 -8.17 10.21
C ILE A 103 0.80 -6.83 10.88
N PRO A 104 0.84 -5.68 10.17
CA PRO A 104 1.15 -4.40 10.81
C PRO A 104 0.14 -4.02 11.89
N ALA A 105 -1.16 -4.25 11.68
CA ALA A 105 -2.17 -3.97 12.69
C ALA A 105 -1.98 -4.83 13.95
N ALA A 106 -1.69 -6.12 13.79
CA ALA A 106 -1.37 -7.01 14.90
C ALA A 106 -0.08 -6.56 15.62
N GLY A 107 0.94 -6.15 14.87
CA GLY A 107 2.16 -5.56 15.42
C GLY A 107 1.87 -4.31 16.26
N SER A 108 1.02 -3.40 15.77
CA SER A 108 0.58 -2.21 16.52
C SER A 108 -0.10 -2.56 17.83
N VAL A 109 -0.98 -3.58 17.82
CA VAL A 109 -1.67 -4.06 19.02
C VAL A 109 -0.67 -4.63 20.02
N LEU A 110 0.32 -5.40 19.55
CA LEU A 110 1.35 -5.98 20.42
C LEU A 110 2.27 -4.91 21.03
N ILE A 111 2.72 -3.92 20.24
CA ILE A 111 3.52 -2.78 20.71
C ILE A 111 2.74 -2.01 21.79
N PHE A 112 1.46 -1.75 21.52
CA PHE A 112 0.57 -1.09 22.48
C PHE A 112 0.37 -1.90 23.76
N ALA A 113 0.12 -3.21 23.65
CA ALA A 113 -0.05 -4.11 24.79
C ALA A 113 1.23 -4.24 25.63
N ALA A 114 2.40 -4.16 25.00
CA ALA A 114 3.70 -4.19 25.66
C ALA A 114 4.11 -2.83 26.25
N GLN A 115 3.29 -1.78 26.10
CA GLN A 115 3.59 -0.41 26.54
C GLN A 115 4.93 0.13 26.00
N ILE A 116 5.32 -0.32 24.80
CA ILE A 116 6.52 0.18 24.12
C ILE A 116 6.23 1.58 23.60
N GLU A 117 7.19 2.50 23.73
CA GLU A 117 7.07 3.88 23.24
C GLU A 117 6.70 3.90 21.75
N ALA A 118 5.46 4.31 21.46
CA ALA A 118 4.89 4.23 20.12
C ALA A 118 5.47 5.26 19.13
N ALA A 119 6.22 6.26 19.62
CA ALA A 119 6.74 7.37 18.84
C ALA A 119 7.66 6.90 17.70
N GLU A 120 8.47 5.87 17.94
CA GLU A 120 9.42 5.35 16.94
C GLU A 120 8.72 4.50 15.87
N PHE A 121 7.65 3.79 16.23
CA PHE A 121 6.98 2.82 15.35
C PHE A 121 5.83 3.42 14.53
N ALA A 122 5.19 4.47 15.04
CA ALA A 122 4.09 5.16 14.34
C ALA A 122 4.42 5.57 12.89
N PRO A 123 5.56 6.23 12.58
CA PRO A 123 5.88 6.60 11.19
C PRO A 123 6.12 5.38 10.28
N LEU A 124 6.72 4.31 10.82
CA LEU A 124 6.93 3.06 10.09
C LEU A 124 5.59 2.41 9.72
N LEU A 125 4.68 2.28 10.68
CA LEU A 125 3.34 1.72 10.48
C LEU A 125 2.55 2.54 9.46
N LEU A 126 2.58 3.87 9.58
CA LEU A 126 1.88 4.78 8.66
C LEU A 126 2.43 4.66 7.23
N LYS A 127 3.74 4.46 7.07
CA LYS A 127 4.38 4.20 5.79
C LYS A 127 3.97 2.84 5.20
N ILE A 128 3.81 1.80 6.02
CA ILE A 128 3.34 0.50 5.55
C ILE A 128 1.88 0.59 5.09
N PHE A 129 1.02 1.24 5.87
CA PHE A 129 -0.38 1.43 5.51
C PHE A 129 -0.55 2.25 4.22
N SER A 130 0.23 3.31 4.02
CA SER A 130 0.15 4.13 2.81
C SER A 130 0.56 3.36 1.55
N MET A 131 1.55 2.46 1.66
CA MET A 131 1.98 1.61 0.55
C MET A 131 0.98 0.49 0.23
N GLY A 132 0.11 0.13 1.17
CA GLY A 132 -0.86 -0.95 1.02
C GLY A 132 -1.77 -0.80 -0.21
N SER A 133 -2.21 0.42 -0.53
CA SER A 133 -3.07 0.69 -1.69
C SER A 133 -2.35 0.45 -3.03
N ILE A 134 -1.07 0.83 -3.10
CA ILE A 134 -0.21 0.66 -4.28
C ILE A 134 0.06 -0.84 -4.49
N VAL A 135 0.46 -1.54 -3.43
CA VAL A 135 0.75 -2.98 -3.49
C VAL A 135 -0.49 -3.77 -3.86
N HIS A 136 -1.66 -3.42 -3.30
CA HIS A 136 -2.92 -4.07 -3.65
C HIS A 136 -3.28 -3.85 -5.13
N SER A 137 -3.17 -2.62 -5.63
CA SER A 137 -3.43 -2.30 -7.04
C SER A 137 -2.50 -3.06 -7.98
N LEU A 138 -1.20 -3.11 -7.64
CA LEU A 138 -0.22 -3.86 -8.41
C LEU A 138 -0.53 -5.36 -8.41
N THR A 139 -0.95 -5.90 -7.27
CA THR A 139 -1.36 -7.29 -7.12
C THR A 139 -2.57 -7.62 -8.00
N LEU A 140 -3.57 -6.74 -8.07
CA LEU A 140 -4.72 -6.91 -8.96
C LEU A 140 -4.30 -6.92 -10.44
N ILE A 141 -3.39 -6.01 -10.84
CA ILE A 141 -2.87 -5.95 -12.20
C ILE A 141 -2.08 -7.22 -12.55
N LEU A 142 -1.22 -7.69 -11.65
CA LEU A 142 -0.37 -8.87 -11.88
C LEU A 142 -1.18 -10.18 -11.87
N SER A 143 -2.19 -10.26 -11.00
CA SER A 143 -3.01 -11.45 -10.79
C SER A 143 -4.08 -11.66 -11.87
N ASN A 144 -4.48 -10.60 -12.58
CA ASN A 144 -5.44 -10.69 -13.67
C ASN A 144 -4.75 -10.54 -15.04
N THR A 145 -4.66 -11.64 -15.79
CA THR A 145 -3.99 -11.65 -17.11
C THR A 145 -4.61 -10.71 -18.13
N ASN A 146 -5.93 -10.48 -18.05
CA ASN A 146 -6.62 -9.57 -18.98
C ASN A 146 -6.30 -8.11 -18.64
N LEU A 147 -6.33 -7.78 -17.35
CA LEU A 147 -5.94 -6.46 -16.87
C LEU A 147 -4.47 -6.17 -17.16
N ARG A 148 -3.58 -7.12 -16.90
CA ARG A 148 -2.15 -7.02 -17.25
C ARG A 148 -1.95 -6.71 -18.73
N LYS A 149 -2.62 -7.43 -19.63
CA LYS A 149 -2.55 -7.18 -21.08
C LYS A 149 -3.11 -5.81 -21.47
N ALA A 150 -4.17 -5.35 -20.80
CA ALA A 150 -4.73 -4.02 -21.05
C ALA A 150 -3.78 -2.91 -20.61
N VAL A 151 -3.20 -3.03 -19.40
CA VAL A 151 -2.22 -2.08 -18.87
C VAL A 151 -0.95 -2.06 -19.73
N LEU A 152 -0.39 -3.22 -20.06
CA LEU A 152 0.80 -3.30 -20.92
C LEU A 152 0.56 -2.66 -22.30
N ARG A 153 -0.60 -2.89 -22.92
CA ARG A 153 -0.94 -2.23 -24.20
C ARG A 153 -0.99 -0.72 -24.07
N LYS A 154 -1.57 -0.19 -22.98
CA LYS A 154 -1.59 1.26 -22.72
C LYS A 154 -0.19 1.82 -22.48
N LEU A 155 0.64 1.15 -21.66
CA LEU A 155 2.00 1.60 -21.37
C LEU A 155 2.86 1.62 -22.64
N VAL A 156 2.75 0.58 -23.48
CA VAL A 156 3.45 0.53 -24.77
C VAL A 156 2.96 1.63 -25.71
N SER A 157 1.65 1.94 -25.75
CA SER A 157 1.18 3.06 -26.59
C SER A 157 1.69 4.41 -26.11
N VAL A 158 1.83 4.62 -24.79
CA VAL A 158 2.34 5.88 -24.23
C VAL A 158 3.82 6.06 -24.54
N SER A 159 4.64 5.02 -24.40
CA SER A 159 6.06 5.09 -24.71
C SER A 159 6.32 5.40 -26.19
N VAL A 160 5.54 4.80 -27.10
CA VAL A 160 5.66 5.07 -28.55
C VAL A 160 5.31 6.52 -28.89
N ILE A 161 4.26 7.08 -28.26
CA ILE A 161 3.88 8.49 -28.47
C ILE A 161 4.96 9.45 -27.94
N GLU A 162 5.58 9.12 -26.81
CA GLU A 162 6.65 9.94 -26.22
C GLU A 162 7.90 9.97 -27.12
N GLU A 163 8.29 8.82 -27.69
CA GLU A 163 9.39 8.73 -28.66
C GLU A 163 9.10 9.54 -29.94
N GLU A 164 7.88 9.44 -30.50
CA GLU A 164 7.49 10.21 -31.69
C GLU A 164 7.56 11.72 -31.43
N LYS A 165 7.08 12.18 -30.25
CA LYS A 165 7.13 13.59 -29.86
C LYS A 165 8.57 14.09 -29.73
N THR A 166 9.47 13.30 -29.13
CA THR A 166 10.90 13.66 -29.03
C THR A 166 11.58 13.72 -30.40
N THR A 167 11.26 12.78 -31.30
CA THR A 167 11.82 12.74 -32.66
C THR A 167 11.37 13.94 -33.49
N ASN A 168 10.09 14.29 -33.43
CA ASN A 168 9.52 15.45 -34.11
C ASN A 168 10.09 16.77 -33.58
N ALA A 169 10.30 16.87 -32.26
CA ALA A 169 10.94 18.03 -31.64
C ALA A 169 12.38 18.20 -32.13
N LEU A 170 13.17 17.11 -32.15
CA LEU A 170 14.56 17.13 -32.63
C LEU A 170 14.64 17.54 -34.10
N HIS A 171 13.80 16.98 -34.97
CA HIS A 171 13.74 17.33 -36.38
C HIS A 171 13.41 18.83 -36.58
N SER A 172 12.47 19.37 -35.80
CA SER A 172 12.12 20.79 -35.87
C SER A 172 13.27 21.73 -35.46
N MET A 173 14.13 21.32 -34.52
CA MET A 173 15.30 22.09 -34.10
C MET A 173 16.39 22.08 -35.17
N VAL A 174 16.64 20.92 -35.79
CA VAL A 174 17.61 20.79 -36.90
C VAL A 174 17.19 21.66 -38.09
N VAL A 175 15.91 21.59 -38.50
CA VAL A 175 15.39 22.39 -39.63
C VAL A 175 15.51 23.90 -39.34
N LYS A 176 15.28 24.33 -38.09
CA LYS A 176 15.48 25.74 -37.70
C LYS A 176 16.96 26.16 -37.71
N SER A 177 17.88 25.25 -37.41
CA SER A 177 19.32 25.53 -37.42
C SER A 177 19.89 25.65 -38.82
N VAL A 178 19.37 24.89 -39.80
CA VAL A 178 19.84 24.95 -41.20
C VAL A 178 19.37 26.23 -41.92
N LYS A 179 18.29 26.86 -41.44
CA LYS A 179 17.74 28.09 -42.03
C LYS A 179 18.42 29.39 -41.52
N LYS A 180 19.39 29.29 -40.62
CA LYS A 180 20.17 30.42 -40.11
C LYS A 180 21.55 30.42 -40.75
#